data_AF-A0A8C9XZC9-F1
#
_entry.id   AF-A0A8C9XZC9-F1
#
_cell.length_a   1.000
_cell.length_b   1.000
_cell.length_c   1.000
_cell.angle_alpha   90.00
_cell.angle_beta   90.00
_cell.angle_gamma   90.00
#
_symmetry.space_group_name_H-M   'P 1'
#
loop_
_entity.id
_entity.type
_entity.pdbx_description
1 polymer ?
#
loop_
_entity_poly.entity_id
_entity_poly.type
_entity_poly.pdbx_seq_one_letter_code
_entity_poly.pdbx_strand_id
1 'polypeptide(L)'
;MGKKGDLSNFEHGMVVGARRAGLSISQSAQLLGFSCTTISRVYKEWSEKGKTSSMLQSCGRKCLVDARGQRRMGRLILADRRSTLTQIATRYN
;
A
#
# COMPACT_ATOMS: atom_id res chain seq x y z
N MET A 1 8.58 3.23 -22.66
CA MET A 1 8.71 2.14 -21.67
C MET A 1 8.36 2.68 -20.29
N GLY A 2 7.18 2.35 -19.74
CA GLY A 2 6.79 2.79 -18.41
C GLY A 2 7.29 1.80 -17.36
N LYS A 3 8.01 2.28 -16.33
CA LYS A 3 8.37 1.48 -15.17
C LYS A 3 7.07 0.90 -14.57
N LYS A 4 6.90 -0.43 -14.62
CA LYS A 4 5.77 -1.17 -14.01
C LYS A 4 5.98 -1.35 -12.50
N GLY A 5 6.34 -0.28 -11.81
CA GLY A 5 6.49 -0.26 -10.36
C GLY A 5 5.65 0.86 -9.78
N ASP A 6 5.09 0.63 -8.60
CA ASP A 6 4.49 1.70 -7.82
C ASP A 6 5.57 2.77 -7.55
N LEU A 7 5.18 4.04 -7.63
CA LEU A 7 6.08 5.15 -7.34
C LEU A 7 6.47 5.11 -5.87
N SER A 8 7.75 5.34 -5.61
CA SER A 8 8.23 5.56 -4.26
C SER A 8 7.61 6.83 -3.66
N ASN A 9 7.56 6.92 -2.33
CA ASN A 9 7.13 8.13 -1.62
C ASN A 9 7.97 9.35 -2.02
N PHE A 10 9.25 9.15 -2.34
CA PHE A 10 10.12 10.20 -2.83
C PHE A 10 9.69 10.70 -4.21
N GLU A 11 9.41 9.79 -5.16
CA GLU A 11 8.92 10.16 -6.49
C GLU A 11 7.56 10.86 -6.44
N HIS A 12 6.64 10.42 -5.56
CA HIS A 12 5.40 11.16 -5.29
C HIS A 12 5.68 12.58 -4.79
N GLY A 13 6.63 12.74 -3.87
CA GLY A 13 7.09 14.04 -3.38
C GLY A 13 7.60 14.94 -4.50
N MET A 14 8.41 14.40 -5.40
CA MET A 14 8.93 15.15 -6.55
C MET A 14 7.81 15.63 -7.48
N VAL A 15 6.82 14.78 -7.78
CA VAL A 15 5.68 15.15 -8.63
C VAL A 15 4.87 16.28 -8.00
N VAL A 16 4.57 16.19 -6.70
CA VAL A 16 3.83 17.23 -5.99
C VAL A 16 4.65 18.53 -5.91
N GLY A 17 5.95 18.43 -5.64
CA GLY A 17 6.87 19.57 -5.62
C GLY A 17 6.92 20.32 -6.96
N ALA A 18 7.10 19.59 -8.07
CA ALA A 18 7.13 20.16 -9.41
C ALA A 18 5.82 20.91 -9.75
N ARG A 19 4.66 20.31 -9.40
CA ARG A 19 3.36 20.95 -9.61
C ARG A 19 3.13 22.18 -8.74
N ARG A 20 3.57 22.14 -7.47
CA ARG A 20 3.51 23.31 -6.57
C ARG A 20 4.45 24.43 -6.98
N ALA A 21 5.54 24.12 -7.67
CA ALA A 21 6.44 25.11 -8.28
C ALA A 21 5.85 25.77 -9.55
N GLY A 22 4.62 25.43 -9.94
CA GLY A 22 3.94 26.04 -11.08
C GLY A 22 4.22 25.38 -12.43
N LEU A 23 5.01 24.30 -12.47
CA LEU A 23 5.29 23.58 -13.72
C LEU A 23 4.03 22.91 -14.25
N SER A 24 3.82 22.95 -15.56
CA SER A 24 2.71 22.26 -16.21
C SER A 24 2.83 20.73 -16.10
N ILE A 25 1.77 20.00 -16.42
CA ILE A 25 1.77 18.53 -16.40
C ILE A 25 2.82 17.98 -17.38
N SER A 26 2.88 18.53 -18.59
CA SER A 26 3.85 18.10 -19.61
C SER A 26 5.28 18.44 -19.23
N GLN A 27 5.53 19.62 -18.65
CA GLN A 27 6.85 20.01 -18.14
C GLN A 27 7.30 19.10 -16.99
N SER A 28 6.40 18.79 -16.06
CA SER A 28 6.68 17.88 -14.94
C SER A 28 6.95 16.46 -15.42
N ALA A 29 6.20 15.99 -16.41
CA ALA A 29 6.39 14.68 -17.05
C ALA A 29 7.75 14.58 -17.73
N GLN A 30 8.13 15.61 -18.48
CA GLN A 30 9.43 15.68 -19.15
C GLN A 30 10.59 15.76 -18.15
N LEU A 31 10.45 16.60 -17.10
CA LEU A 31 11.48 16.79 -16.08
C LEU A 31 11.75 15.50 -15.28
N LEU A 32 10.69 14.80 -14.86
CA LEU A 32 10.80 13.63 -14.00
C LEU A 32 10.89 12.31 -14.79
N GLY A 33 10.72 12.36 -16.11
CA GLY A 33 10.71 11.17 -16.97
C GLY A 33 9.48 10.26 -16.74
N PHE A 34 8.38 10.81 -16.20
CA PHE A 34 7.13 10.08 -16.01
C PHE A 34 6.11 10.39 -17.09
N SER A 35 5.10 9.54 -17.23
CA SER A 35 4.00 9.83 -18.14
C SER A 35 3.11 10.95 -17.59
N CYS A 36 2.47 11.73 -18.47
CA CYS A 36 1.50 12.75 -18.06
C CYS A 36 0.35 12.16 -17.23
N THR A 37 -0.08 10.93 -17.53
CA THR A 37 -1.14 10.25 -16.77
C THR A 37 -0.70 9.93 -15.35
N THR A 38 0.56 9.52 -15.17
CA THR A 38 1.17 9.33 -13.85
C THR A 38 1.18 10.63 -13.06
N ILE A 39 1.67 11.73 -13.66
CA ILE A 39 1.72 13.05 -13.03
C ILE A 39 0.32 13.50 -12.59
N SER A 40 -0.68 13.41 -13.50
CA SER A 40 -2.06 13.79 -13.22
C SER A 40 -2.67 12.97 -12.10
N ARG A 41 -2.43 11.65 -12.08
CA ARG A 41 -2.97 10.76 -11.05
C ARG A 41 -2.39 11.09 -9.67
N VAL A 42 -1.07 11.20 -9.55
CA VAL A 42 -0.41 11.52 -8.28
C VAL A 42 -0.85 12.89 -7.76
N TYR A 43 -0.91 13.89 -8.64
CA TYR A 43 -1.33 15.22 -8.23
C TYR A 43 -2.79 15.27 -7.79
N LYS A 44 -3.68 14.52 -8.46
CA LYS A 44 -5.08 14.38 -8.06
C LYS A 44 -5.21 13.67 -6.71
N GLU A 45 -4.54 12.53 -6.52
CA GLU A 45 -4.55 11.80 -5.25
C GLU A 45 -4.03 12.67 -4.09
N TRP A 46 -2.99 13.46 -4.32
CA TRP A 46 -2.50 14.43 -3.34
C TRP A 46 -3.50 15.56 -3.08
N SER A 47 -4.12 16.13 -4.11
CA SER A 47 -5.09 17.22 -3.96
C SER A 47 -6.33 16.79 -3.17
N GLU A 48 -6.76 15.54 -3.29
CA GLU A 48 -7.93 15.01 -2.59
C GLU A 48 -7.60 14.59 -1.15
N LYS A 49 -6.42 14.02 -0.90
CA LYS A 49 -6.08 13.39 0.39
C LYS A 49 -5.10 14.22 1.23
N GLY A 50 -4.47 15.24 0.65
CA GLY A 50 -3.42 16.07 1.25
C GLY A 50 -2.12 15.32 1.57
N LYS A 51 -1.97 14.07 1.11
CA LYS A 51 -0.84 13.19 1.46
C LYS A 51 -0.11 12.74 0.20
N THR A 52 1.22 12.78 0.26
CA THR A 52 2.12 12.31 -0.80
C THR A 52 2.38 10.81 -0.72
N SER A 53 2.17 10.18 0.43
CA SER A 53 2.28 8.72 0.56
C SER A 53 0.97 8.04 0.15
N SER A 54 1.06 6.97 -0.64
CA SER A 54 -0.10 6.12 -0.91
C SER A 54 -0.40 5.29 0.35
N MET A 55 -1.62 5.40 0.89
CA MET A 55 -2.10 4.57 1.99
C MET A 55 -2.37 3.10 1.57
N LEU A 56 -1.61 2.57 0.60
CA LEU A 56 -1.78 1.19 0.14
C LEU A 56 -1.46 0.19 1.27
N GLN A 57 -0.67 0.57 2.29
CA GLN A 57 -0.47 -0.27 3.46
C GLN A 57 -1.75 -0.54 4.27
N SER A 58 -2.79 0.29 4.14
CA SER A 58 -4.09 0.08 4.81
C SER A 58 -5.17 -0.44 3.87
N CYS A 59 -4.83 -0.82 2.63
CA CYS A 59 -5.77 -1.38 1.69
C CYS A 59 -5.66 -2.91 1.68
N GLY A 60 -6.81 -3.61 1.68
CA GLY A 60 -6.87 -5.07 1.77
C GLY A 60 -7.87 -5.56 2.82
N ARG A 61 -8.13 -6.87 2.81
CA ARG A 61 -8.99 -7.53 3.80
C ARG A 61 -8.29 -7.48 5.17
N LYS A 62 -8.91 -6.82 6.15
CA LYS A 62 -8.41 -6.81 7.52
C LYS A 62 -8.31 -8.26 8.03
N CYS A 63 -7.18 -8.60 8.64
CA CYS A 63 -7.04 -9.88 9.33
C CYS A 63 -7.98 -9.90 10.54
N LEU A 64 -8.78 -10.96 10.66
CA LEU A 64 -9.67 -11.15 11.81
C LEU A 64 -8.87 -11.38 13.11
N VAL A 65 -7.67 -11.92 12.96
CA VAL A 65 -6.78 -12.28 14.07
C VAL A 65 -5.50 -11.46 13.96
N ASP A 66 -5.04 -10.93 15.09
CA ASP A 66 -3.80 -10.18 15.16
C ASP A 66 -2.55 -11.08 15.01
N ALA A 67 -1.37 -10.48 14.88
CA ALA A 67 -0.13 -11.24 14.69
C ALA A 67 0.19 -12.17 15.89
N ARG A 68 -0.29 -11.86 17.10
CA ARG A 68 -0.13 -12.73 18.27
C ARG A 68 -1.07 -13.93 18.20
N GLY A 69 -2.33 -13.70 17.84
CA GLY A 69 -3.32 -14.74 17.65
C GLY A 69 -2.93 -15.71 16.53
N GLN A 70 -2.38 -15.21 15.42
CA GLN A 70 -1.83 -16.07 14.35
C GLN A 70 -0.70 -16.98 14.87
N ARG A 71 0.21 -16.46 15.70
CA ARG A 71 1.27 -17.26 16.33
C ARG A 71 0.73 -18.28 17.33
N ARG A 72 -0.34 -17.97 18.06
CA ARG A 72 -1.01 -18.93 18.96
C ARG A 72 -1.67 -20.05 18.15
N MET A 73 -2.39 -19.70 17.08
CA MET A 73 -3.02 -20.64 16.16
C MET A 73 -1.99 -21.60 15.55
N GLY A 74 -0.86 -21.07 15.07
CA GLY A 74 0.23 -21.88 14.52
C GLY A 74 0.81 -22.87 15.52
N ARG A 75 0.94 -22.48 16.79
CA ARG A 75 1.38 -23.39 17.88
C ARG A 75 0.36 -24.50 18.15
N LEU A 76 -0.93 -24.18 18.17
CA LEU A 76 -2.00 -25.18 18.36
C LEU A 76 -2.01 -26.21 17.23
N ILE A 77 -1.89 -25.76 15.98
CA ILE A 77 -1.83 -26.62 14.80
C ILE A 77 -0.57 -27.49 14.80
N LEU A 78 0.57 -26.92 15.22
CA LEU A 78 1.83 -27.68 15.29
C LEU A 78 1.78 -28.77 16.36
N ALA A 79 1.15 -28.49 17.51
CA ALA A 79 1.00 -29.44 18.60
C ALA A 79 0.06 -30.60 18.26
N ASP A 80 -0.98 -30.34 17.45
CA ASP A 80 -1.95 -31.35 17.05
C ASP A 80 -2.31 -31.25 15.57
N ARG A 81 -1.44 -31.79 14.72
CA ARG A 81 -1.56 -31.67 13.25
C ARG A 81 -2.79 -32.35 12.66
N ARG A 82 -3.46 -33.23 13.41
CA ARG A 82 -4.67 -33.95 12.96
C ARG A 82 -5.95 -33.34 13.52
N SER A 83 -5.87 -32.29 14.32
CA SER A 83 -7.03 -31.65 14.93
C SER A 83 -7.95 -30.99 13.88
N THR A 84 -9.25 -31.19 14.05
CA THR A 84 -10.28 -30.59 13.20
C THR A 84 -10.45 -29.10 13.55
N LEU A 85 -10.90 -28.28 12.59
CA LEU A 85 -11.16 -26.84 12.79
C LEU A 85 -11.98 -26.55 14.05
N THR A 86 -13.02 -27.34 14.34
CA THR A 86 -13.85 -27.18 15.54
C THR A 86 -13.03 -27.35 16.83
N GLN A 87 -12.15 -28.35 16.89
CA GLN A 87 -11.30 -28.62 18.05
C GLN A 87 -10.25 -27.51 18.24
N ILE A 88 -9.68 -27.01 17.13
CA ILE A 88 -8.74 -25.88 17.16
C ILE A 88 -9.46 -24.62 17.65
N ALA A 89 -10.67 -24.34 17.15
CA ALA A 89 -11.46 -23.19 17.58
C ALA A 89 -11.82 -23.26 19.08
N THR A 90 -12.20 -24.44 19.59
CA THR A 90 -12.45 -24.64 21.03
C THR A 90 -11.20 -24.41 21.88
N ARG A 91 -10.01 -24.82 21.43
CA ARG A 91 -8.74 -24.59 22.15
C ARG A 91 -8.18 -23.17 22.00
N TYR A 92 -8.61 -22.46 20.96
CA TYR A 92 -8.18 -21.10 20.67
C TYR A 92 -8.94 -20.06 21.49
N ASN A 93 -10.22 -20.29 21.76
CA ASN A 93 -10.95 -19.50 22.77
C ASN A 93 -10.42 -19.80 24.18
#